data_AF-A0A0M8P445-F1
#
_entry.id   AF-A0A0M8P445-F1
#
_cell.length_a   1.000
_cell.length_b   1.000
_cell.length_c   1.000
_cell.angle_alpha   90.00
_cell.angle_beta   90.00
_cell.angle_gamma   90.00
#
_symmetry.space_group_name_H-M   'P 1'
#
loop_
_entity.id
_entity.type
_entity.pdbx_description
1 polymer ?
#
loop_
_entity_poly.entity_id
_entity_poly.type
_entity_poly.pdbx_seq_one_letter_code
_entity_poly.pdbx_strand_id
1 'polypeptide(L)'
;MVVGVEDEEFGQRVAATISLKQDQNTTRKSLTIAELRDDLRSRMAGYKMPTILRVVQGELPKSGTGKVQKKILGPQFFPPNYRELPEVQVWSRENKAKL
;
A
#
# COMPACT_ATOMS: atom_id res chain seq x y z
N MET A 1 -0.73 0.70 7.32
CA MET A 1 -2.21 0.66 7.46
C MET A 1 -2.82 0.10 6.18
N VAL A 2 -4.06 -0.41 6.25
CA VAL A 2 -4.79 -0.98 5.10
C VAL A 2 -6.21 -0.40 5.06
N VAL A 3 -6.65 0.00 3.87
CA VAL A 3 -7.97 0.57 3.56
C VAL A 3 -8.49 0.05 2.21
N GLY A 4 -9.81 0.08 2.01
CA GLY A 4 -10.42 -0.04 0.69
C GLY A 4 -10.39 1.31 0.00
N VAL A 5 -10.07 1.33 -1.30
CA VAL A 5 -10.09 2.53 -2.14
C VAL A 5 -10.93 2.27 -3.36
N GLU A 6 -11.67 3.27 -3.82
CA GLU A 6 -12.57 3.13 -4.96
C GLU A 6 -11.79 2.74 -6.23
N ASP A 7 -12.43 1.89 -7.03
CA ASP A 7 -11.88 1.39 -8.27
C ASP A 7 -12.97 1.12 -9.28
N GLU A 8 -12.79 1.57 -10.51
CA GLU A 8 -13.80 1.42 -11.56
C GLU A 8 -14.03 -0.05 -11.95
N GLU A 9 -12.99 -0.88 -11.92
CA GLU A 9 -13.06 -2.27 -12.34
C GLU A 9 -13.60 -3.18 -11.22
N PHE A 10 -13.16 -2.96 -9.98
CA PHE A 10 -13.45 -3.86 -8.86
C PHE A 10 -14.42 -3.27 -7.82
N GLY A 11 -14.92 -2.05 -8.03
CA GLY A 11 -15.66 -1.26 -7.02
C GLY A 11 -14.74 -0.74 -5.92
N GLN A 12 -13.97 -1.64 -5.28
CA GLN A 12 -12.89 -1.28 -4.38
C GLN A 12 -11.67 -2.19 -4.55
N ARG A 13 -10.49 -1.62 -4.35
CA ARG A 13 -9.21 -2.32 -4.25
C ARG A 13 -8.65 -2.25 -2.83
N VAL A 14 -7.85 -3.25 -2.45
CA VAL A 14 -7.12 -3.27 -1.17
C VAL A 14 -5.86 -2.42 -1.30
N ALA A 15 -5.80 -1.30 -0.59
CA ALA A 15 -4.65 -0.41 -0.56
C ALA A 15 -3.88 -0.50 0.77
N ALA A 16 -2.57 -0.63 0.67
CA ALA A 16 -1.67 -0.65 1.81
C ALA A 16 -0.75 0.57 1.82
N THR A 17 -0.72 1.30 2.94
CA THR A 17 0.30 2.31 3.24
C THR A 17 1.32 1.70 4.19
N ILE A 18 2.59 1.64 3.79
CA ILE A 18 3.67 1.01 4.56
C ILE A 18 4.72 2.06 4.91
N SER A 19 5.11 2.09 6.18
CA SER A 19 6.32 2.77 6.64
C SER A 19 7.37 1.69 6.86
N LEU A 20 8.55 1.85 6.26
CA LEU A 20 9.66 0.93 6.47
C LEU A 20 10.33 1.24 7.80
N LYS A 21 10.70 0.18 8.52
CA LYS A 21 11.45 0.30 9.77
C LYS A 21 12.80 0.96 9.48
N GLN A 22 13.13 1.99 10.24
CA GLN A 22 14.44 2.65 10.19
C GLN A 22 15.17 2.32 11.50
N ASP A 23 15.99 1.28 11.48
CA ASP A 23 16.90 0.93 12.58
C ASP A 23 18.28 0.55 12.05
N GLN A 24 19.26 0.39 12.95
CA GLN A 24 20.65 0.09 12.59
C GLN A 24 20.81 -1.21 11.79
N ASN A 25 19.84 -2.12 11.87
CA ASN A 25 19.89 -3.43 11.23
C ASN A 25 19.07 -3.51 9.93
N THR A 26 18.31 -2.46 9.60
CA THR A 26 17.42 -2.43 8.43
C THR A 26 18.02 -1.56 7.33
N THR A 27 18.53 -2.20 6.27
CA THR A 27 19.10 -1.50 5.10
C THR A 27 18.08 -1.23 3.99
N ARG A 28 16.87 -1.77 4.11
CA ARG A 28 15.84 -1.69 3.08
C ARG A 28 15.30 -0.27 2.94
N LYS A 29 15.51 0.34 1.78
CA LYS A 29 15.06 1.71 1.45
C LYS A 29 13.77 1.75 0.63
N SER A 30 13.40 0.66 -0.01
CA SER A 30 12.24 0.58 -0.90
C SER A 30 11.52 -0.77 -0.74
N LEU A 31 10.25 -0.78 -1.12
CA LEU A 31 9.43 -1.98 -1.18
C LEU A 31 8.53 -1.87 -2.41
N THR A 32 8.59 -2.86 -3.29
CA THR A 32 7.69 -2.96 -4.42
C THR A 32 6.43 -3.74 -4.06
N ILE A 33 5.35 -3.49 -4.80
CA ILE A 33 4.10 -4.22 -4.63
C ILE A 33 4.24 -5.70 -4.99
N ALA A 34 5.14 -6.05 -5.92
CA ALA A 34 5.42 -7.43 -6.29
C ALA A 34 6.06 -8.19 -5.12
N GLU A 35 7.09 -7.62 -4.50
CA GLU A 35 7.77 -8.20 -3.34
C GLU A 35 6.81 -8.35 -2.15
N LEU A 36 5.99 -7.32 -1.87
CA LEU A 36 5.00 -7.38 -0.81
C LEU A 36 4.00 -8.54 -1.04
N ARG A 37 3.48 -8.67 -2.26
CA ARG A 37 2.50 -9.71 -2.59
C ARG A 37 3.12 -11.11 -2.56
N ASP A 38 4.41 -11.23 -2.87
CA ASP A 38 5.11 -12.49 -2.81
C ASP A 38 5.29 -12.97 -1.36
N ASP A 39 5.74 -12.10 -0.45
CA ASP A 39 5.85 -12.40 0.98
C ASP A 39 4.50 -12.79 1.61
N LEU A 40 3.41 -12.17 1.14
CA LEU A 40 2.07 -12.46 1.64
C LEU A 40 1.45 -13.74 1.03
N ARG A 41 1.97 -14.27 -0.09
CA ARG A 41 1.35 -15.34 -0.90
C ARG A 41 1.02 -16.60 -0.11
N SER A 42 1.90 -17.00 0.79
CA SER A 42 1.71 -18.18 1.63
C SER A 42 0.82 -17.93 2.85
N ARG A 43 0.52 -16.65 3.17
CA ARG A 43 -0.13 -16.24 4.42
C ARG A 43 -1.59 -15.83 4.25
N MET A 44 -2.04 -15.52 3.04
CA MET A 44 -3.42 -15.10 2.80
C MET A 44 -3.93 -15.41 1.39
N ALA A 45 -5.25 -15.54 1.28
CA ALA A 45 -5.94 -15.74 0.00
C ALA A 45 -5.73 -14.55 -0.95
N GLY A 46 -5.68 -14.84 -2.25
CA GLY A 46 -5.34 -13.85 -3.28
C GLY A 46 -6.24 -12.60 -3.30
N TYR A 47 -7.51 -12.73 -2.96
CA TYR A 47 -8.46 -11.60 -2.91
C TYR A 47 -8.22 -10.64 -1.73
N LYS A 48 -7.49 -11.07 -0.69
CA LYS A 48 -7.09 -10.21 0.45
C LYS A 48 -5.81 -9.44 0.19
N MET A 49 -5.12 -9.77 -0.90
CA MET A 49 -3.82 -9.20 -1.20
C MET A 49 -3.93 -7.73 -1.58
N PRO A 50 -3.06 -6.86 -1.03
CA PRO A 50 -2.93 -5.49 -1.52
C PRO A 50 -2.67 -5.47 -3.03
N THR A 51 -3.49 -4.71 -3.74
CA THR A 51 -3.32 -4.41 -5.17
C THR A 51 -2.90 -2.96 -5.39
N ILE A 52 -2.80 -2.18 -4.31
CA ILE A 52 -2.26 -0.82 -4.30
C ILE A 52 -1.31 -0.70 -3.11
N LEU A 53 -0.15 -0.09 -3.33
CA LEU A 53 0.89 0.11 -2.32
C LEU A 53 1.39 1.55 -2.38
N ARG A 54 1.46 2.22 -1.22
CA ARG A 54 2.19 3.46 -1.02
C ARG A 54 3.20 3.28 0.09
N VAL A 55 4.48 3.55 -0.19
CA VAL A 55 5.53 3.55 0.85
C VAL A 55 5.75 4.98 1.30
N VAL A 56 5.66 5.25 2.60
CA VAL A 56 5.85 6.58 3.18
C VAL A 56 7.20 6.68 3.88
N GLN A 57 7.78 7.87 3.86
CA GLN A 57 8.97 8.18 4.65
C GLN A 57 8.56 8.49 6.09
N GLY A 58 9.30 7.94 7.06
CA GLY A 58 9.00 8.11 8.48
C GLY A 58 7.72 7.38 8.92
N GLU A 59 7.28 7.66 10.14
CA GLU A 59 6.12 6.98 10.72
C GLU A 59 4.79 7.43 10.10
N LEU A 60 3.79 6.54 10.13
CA LEU A 60 2.42 6.93 9.80
C LEU A 60 1.91 7.98 10.81
N PRO A 61 1.25 9.06 10.36
CA PRO A 61 0.69 10.05 11.26
C PRO A 61 -0.29 9.41 12.24
N LYS A 62 -0.19 9.80 13.52
CA LYS A 62 -1.04 9.31 14.60
C LYS A 62 -1.78 10.50 15.24
N SER A 63 -2.95 10.24 15.82
CA SER A 63 -3.65 11.21 16.68
C SER A 63 -2.84 11.50 17.95
N GLY A 64 -3.28 12.48 18.75
CA GLY A 64 -2.72 12.75 20.09
C GLY A 64 -2.82 11.56 21.06
N THR A 65 -3.60 10.53 20.73
CA THR A 65 -3.71 9.26 21.48
C THR A 65 -2.91 8.11 20.83
N GLY A 66 -2.05 8.39 19.85
CA GLY A 66 -1.19 7.39 19.21
C GLY A 66 -1.89 6.49 18.19
N LYS A 67 -3.14 6.78 17.81
CA LYS A 67 -3.92 5.93 16.88
C LYS A 67 -3.78 6.41 15.43
N VAL A 68 -3.67 5.46 14.51
CA VAL A 68 -3.71 5.74 13.06
C VAL A 68 -5.16 6.01 12.63
N GLN A 69 -5.42 7.20 12.09
CA GLN A 69 -6.77 7.64 11.73
C GLN A 69 -7.10 7.31 10.27
N LYS A 70 -7.49 6.06 10.01
CA LYS A 70 -7.73 5.56 8.62
C LYS A 70 -8.74 6.39 7.81
N LYS A 71 -9.77 6.95 8.44
CA LYS A 71 -10.78 7.79 7.76
C LYS A 71 -10.20 9.10 7.20
N ILE A 72 -9.16 9.63 7.86
CA ILE A 72 -8.48 10.86 7.45
C ILE A 72 -7.34 10.51 6.49
N LEU A 73 -6.51 9.53 6.87
CA LEU A 73 -5.31 9.16 6.12
C LEU A 73 -5.60 8.39 4.83
N GLY A 74 -6.72 7.67 4.75
CA GLY A 74 -7.11 6.93 3.54
C GLY A 74 -7.22 7.85 2.33
N PRO A 75 -8.13 8.86 2.34
CA PRO A 75 -8.26 9.82 1.25
C PRO A 75 -7.01 10.69 1.02
N GLN A 76 -6.23 10.98 2.08
CA GLN A 76 -4.97 11.72 1.92
C GLN A 76 -3.89 10.91 1.19
N PHE A 77 -3.77 9.62 1.49
CA PHE A 77 -2.78 8.77 0.84
C PHE A 77 -3.26 8.20 -0.51
N PHE A 78 -4.56 8.09 -0.69
CA PHE A 78 -5.20 7.57 -1.89
C PHE A 78 -6.39 8.47 -2.28
N PRO A 79 -6.14 9.69 -2.79
CA PRO A 79 -7.19 10.54 -3.34
C PRO A 79 -7.81 9.89 -4.59
N PRO A 80 -8.94 10.37 -5.12
CA PRO A 80 -9.59 9.78 -6.31
C PRO A 80 -8.65 9.57 -7.50
N ASN A 81 -7.65 10.44 -7.68
CA ASN A 81 -6.63 10.34 -8.72
C ASN A 81 -5.35 9.57 -8.29
N TYR A 82 -5.44 8.66 -7.30
CA TYR A 82 -4.27 7.95 -6.75
C TYR A 82 -3.42 7.22 -7.81
N ARG A 83 -4.01 6.86 -8.97
CA ARG A 83 -3.32 6.19 -10.08
C ARG A 83 -2.28 7.07 -10.77
N GLU A 84 -2.42 8.39 -10.64
CA GLU A 84 -1.51 9.38 -11.23
C GLU A 84 -0.34 9.72 -10.28
N LEU A 85 -0.40 9.27 -9.02
CA LEU A 85 0.60 9.61 -8.02
C LEU A 85 1.85 8.73 -8.18
N PRO A 86 3.05 9.30 -8.36
CA PRO A 86 4.29 8.54 -8.55
C PRO A 86 4.67 7.70 -7.32
N GLU A 87 4.22 8.08 -6.13
CA GLU A 87 4.45 7.33 -4.89
C GLU A 87 3.52 6.13 -4.70
N VAL A 88 2.53 5.94 -5.60
CA VAL A 88 1.55 4.86 -5.53
C VAL A 88 1.84 3.81 -6.61
N GLN A 89 2.04 2.57 -6.16
CA GLN A 89 2.21 1.41 -7.02
C GLN A 89 0.88 0.67 -7.15
N VAL A 90 0.45 0.39 -8.38
CA VAL A 90 -0.79 -0.36 -8.66
C VAL A 90 -0.46 -1.69 -9.31
N TRP A 91 -0.96 -2.77 -8.74
CA TRP A 91 -0.85 -4.11 -9.32
C TRP A 91 -1.84 -4.25 -10.48
N SER A 92 -1.33 -4.62 -11.65
CA SER A 92 -2.13 -5.05 -12.80
C SER A 92 -1.66 -6.42 -13.27
N ARG A 93 -2.58 -7.22 -13.83
CA ARG A 93 -2.22 -8.51 -14.43
C ARG A 93 -1.34 -8.33 -15.68
N GLU A 94 -1.51 -7.22 -16.39
CA GLU A 94 -0.74 -6.87 -17.59
C GLU A 94 0.76 -6.68 -17.28
N ASN A 95 1.10 -6.16 -16.10
CA ASN A 95 2.50 -6.00 -15.67
C ASN A 95 3.22 -7.33 -15.40
N LYS A 96 2.50 -8.46 -15.29
CA LYS A 96 3.09 -9.78 -15.11
C LYS A 96 3.62 -10.39 -16.41
N ALA A 97 3.20 -9.87 -17.57
CA ALA A 97 3.55 -10.42 -18.89
C ALA A 97 4.83 -9.84 -19.50
N LYS A 98 5.53 -8.94 -18.80
CA LYS A 98 6.76 -8.26 -19.27
C LYS A 98 8.02 -8.57 -18.44
N LEU A 99 8.00 -9.61 -17.60
CA LEU A 99 9.15 -10.09 -16.83
C LEU A 99 9.47 -11.54 -17.22
#